data_AF-A0A9P5XUU3-F1
#
_entry.id   AF-A0A9P5XUU3-F1
#
_cell.length_a   1.000
_cell.length_b   1.000
_cell.length_c   1.000
_cell.angle_alpha   90.00
_cell.angle_beta   90.00
_cell.angle_gamma   90.00
#
_symmetry.space_group_name_H-M   'P 1'
#
loop_
_entity.id
_entity.type
_entity.pdbx_description
1 polymer ?
#
loop_
_entity_poly.entity_id
_entity_poly.type
_entity_poly.pdbx_seq_one_letter_code
_entity_poly.pdbx_strand_id
1 'polypeptide(L)'
;MRLPIKLEPVQAEFDCSVRYSLNSPVAEEVWTKSTDTQSGGMIRLGPDRRVFAIAMYHQLHCLAGISRALTAKNRTTASDGHVGHCLNYLRQVFECSADATEEPVVKVSTLKSQGCAPPFIRQCSNWSTLYDFISANYLAFHQFKVKNGTWSCSNEGRDETEGTPKRPPQADLCMLSASGRDSPEAHVH
;
A
#
# COMPACT_ATOMS: atom_id res chain seq x y z
N MET A 1 12.27 -5.06 9.61
CA MET A 1 12.44 -3.83 10.42
C MET A 1 11.08 -3.18 10.61
N ARG A 2 10.75 -2.70 11.81
CA ARG A 2 9.47 -2.00 12.11
C ARG A 2 9.74 -0.52 12.36
N LEU A 3 8.73 0.32 12.09
CA LEU A 3 8.81 1.74 12.42
C LEU A 3 8.85 1.95 13.93
N PRO A 4 9.54 3.01 14.42
CA PRO A 4 9.63 3.33 15.83
C PRO A 4 8.35 4.01 16.34
N ILE A 5 7.19 3.42 16.03
CA ILE A 5 5.87 3.88 16.47
C ILE A 5 5.12 2.71 17.09
N LYS A 6 4.36 3.00 18.13
CA LYS A 6 3.45 2.03 18.75
C LYS A 6 2.06 2.27 18.18
N LEU A 7 1.46 1.24 17.61
CA LEU A 7 0.06 1.27 17.18
C LEU A 7 -0.77 0.62 18.29
N GLU A 8 -1.54 1.42 19.02
CA GLU A 8 -2.41 0.87 20.05
C GLU A 8 -3.57 0.08 19.42
N PRO A 9 -4.07 -0.98 20.07
CA PRO A 9 -5.25 -1.68 19.60
C PRO A 9 -6.50 -0.80 19.67
N VAL A 10 -7.38 -0.94 18.68
CA VAL A 10 -8.71 -0.31 18.63
C VAL A 10 -9.75 -1.34 18.23
N GLN A 11 -10.99 -1.17 18.69
CA GLN A 11 -12.11 -1.94 18.19
C GLN A 11 -12.62 -1.28 16.91
N ALA A 12 -12.79 -2.09 15.86
CA ALA A 12 -13.42 -1.69 14.62
C ALA A 12 -14.61 -2.60 14.34
N GLU A 13 -15.74 -2.02 13.98
CA GLU A 13 -16.87 -2.78 13.47
C GLU A 13 -16.62 -3.13 12.01
N PHE A 14 -16.65 -4.43 11.70
CA PHE A 14 -16.79 -4.89 10.33
C PHE A 14 -18.25 -4.71 9.92
N ASP A 15 -18.49 -3.93 8.87
CA ASP A 15 -19.83 -3.67 8.34
C ASP A 15 -19.87 -3.93 6.82
N CYS A 16 -21.07 -4.22 6.33
CA CYS A 16 -21.41 -4.43 4.92
C CYS A 16 -21.27 -3.15 4.11
N SER A 17 -20.03 -2.80 3.80
CA SER A 17 -19.71 -1.58 3.09
C SER A 17 -19.99 -1.71 1.59
N VAL A 18 -21.03 -1.01 1.11
CA VAL A 18 -21.25 -0.80 -0.33
C VAL A 18 -20.14 0.03 -0.99
N ARG A 19 -19.28 0.68 -0.19
CA ARG A 19 -18.21 1.57 -0.67
C ARG A 19 -17.19 0.83 -1.52
N TYR A 20 -16.87 -0.43 -1.17
CA TYR A 20 -15.87 -1.25 -1.87
C TYR A 20 -16.50 -2.21 -2.89
N SER A 21 -17.70 -1.90 -3.39
CA SER A 21 -18.35 -2.69 -4.43
C SER A 21 -17.54 -2.69 -5.73
N LEU A 22 -17.55 -3.83 -6.44
CA LEU A 22 -16.78 -3.98 -7.68
C LEU A 22 -17.31 -3.12 -8.83
N ASN A 23 -18.63 -2.94 -8.89
CA ASN A 23 -19.36 -2.37 -10.02
C ASN A 23 -20.22 -1.17 -9.60
N SER A 24 -19.60 -0.17 -8.99
CA SER A 24 -20.25 1.09 -8.62
C SER A 24 -19.58 2.28 -9.32
N PRO A 25 -20.32 3.35 -9.67
CA PRO A 25 -19.73 4.55 -10.27
C PRO A 25 -18.60 5.18 -9.43
N VAL A 26 -18.59 4.94 -8.11
CA VAL A 26 -17.57 5.48 -7.19
C VAL A 26 -16.47 4.48 -6.85
N ALA A 27 -16.51 3.25 -7.37
CA ALA A 27 -15.58 2.19 -6.98
C ALA A 27 -14.11 2.57 -7.26
N GLU A 28 -13.84 3.13 -8.45
CA GLU A 28 -12.50 3.59 -8.82
C GLU A 28 -11.98 4.69 -7.89
N GLU A 29 -12.83 5.66 -7.56
CA GLU A 29 -12.48 6.74 -6.64
C GLU A 29 -12.18 6.17 -5.24
N VAL A 30 -13.04 5.30 -4.71
CA VAL A 30 -12.86 4.70 -3.37
C VAL A 30 -11.55 3.92 -3.28
N TRP A 31 -11.25 3.09 -4.27
CA TRP A 31 -9.99 2.33 -4.29
C TRP A 31 -8.77 3.24 -4.45
N THR A 32 -8.84 4.26 -5.31
CA THR A 32 -7.77 5.25 -5.48
C THR A 32 -7.51 6.00 -4.16
N LYS A 33 -8.58 6.45 -3.51
CA LYS A 33 -8.52 7.17 -2.22
C LYS A 33 -7.98 6.31 -1.09
N SER A 34 -8.16 4.98 -1.14
CA SER A 34 -7.61 4.08 -0.13
C SER A 34 -6.07 4.08 -0.09
N THR A 35 -5.42 4.47 -1.18
CA THR A 35 -3.96 4.57 -1.29
C THR A 35 -3.45 6.01 -1.41
N ASP A 36 -4.37 6.98 -1.49
CA ASP A 36 -4.07 8.39 -1.73
C ASP A 36 -3.45 9.04 -0.49
N THR A 37 -2.13 9.03 -0.44
CA THR A 37 -1.34 9.86 0.48
C THR A 37 -0.40 10.71 -0.32
N GLN A 38 -0.01 11.84 0.25
CA GLN A 38 0.97 12.74 -0.38
C GLN A 38 2.30 12.04 -0.70
N SER A 39 2.62 10.95 -0.01
CA SER A 39 3.83 10.15 -0.23
C SER A 39 3.61 8.83 -0.99
N GLY A 40 2.38 8.49 -1.37
CA GLY A 40 2.05 7.18 -1.98
C GLY A 40 2.34 5.98 -1.07
N GLY A 41 2.25 6.15 0.26
CA GLY A 41 2.58 5.12 1.24
C GLY A 41 4.08 4.90 1.43
N MET A 42 4.90 5.81 0.91
CA MET A 42 6.35 5.78 1.05
C MET A 42 6.82 6.67 2.19
N ILE A 43 7.95 6.33 2.80
CA ILE A 43 8.62 7.12 3.85
C ILE A 43 10.13 7.19 3.62
N ARG A 44 10.75 8.15 4.31
CA ARG A 44 12.16 8.49 4.22
C ARG A 44 12.83 8.28 5.57
N LEU A 45 13.77 7.35 5.67
CA LEU A 45 14.44 7.00 6.93
C LEU A 45 15.97 7.10 6.83
N GLY A 46 16.60 7.34 7.99
CA GLY A 46 18.04 7.42 8.13
C GLY A 46 18.65 8.76 7.66
N PRO A 47 19.97 8.92 7.83
CA PRO A 47 20.71 10.09 7.37
C PRO A 47 20.53 10.30 5.86
N ASP A 48 20.61 9.22 5.08
CA ASP A 48 20.55 9.24 3.62
C ASP A 48 19.11 9.25 3.07
N ARG A 49 18.09 9.50 3.89
CA ARG A 49 16.67 9.62 3.44
C ARG A 49 16.22 8.50 2.50
N ARG A 50 16.63 7.27 2.82
CA ARG A 50 16.31 6.06 2.07
C ARG A 50 14.80 5.86 1.99
N VAL A 51 14.30 5.45 0.83
CA VAL A 51 12.87 5.16 0.61
C VAL A 51 12.53 3.81 1.18
N PHE A 52 11.38 3.74 1.85
CA PHE A 52 10.74 2.49 2.24
C PHE A 52 9.25 2.58 1.96
N ALA A 53 8.68 1.49 1.43
CA ALA A 53 7.23 1.32 1.33
C ALA A 53 6.67 0.84 2.67
N ILE A 54 5.53 1.40 3.07
CA ILE A 54 4.83 0.95 4.27
C ILE A 54 3.95 -0.24 3.92
N ALA A 55 4.07 -1.31 4.71
CA ALA A 55 3.37 -2.56 4.46
C ALA A 55 1.84 -2.38 4.35
N MET A 56 1.22 -1.57 5.21
CA MET A 56 -0.22 -1.28 5.15
C MET A 56 -0.64 -0.71 3.79
N TYR A 57 0.12 0.23 3.22
CA TYR A 57 -0.23 0.80 1.90
C TYR A 57 0.05 -0.16 0.77
N HIS A 58 1.08 -1.00 0.88
CA HIS A 58 1.28 -2.06 -0.10
C HIS A 58 0.10 -3.04 -0.10
N GLN A 59 -0.44 -3.38 1.08
CA GLN A 59 -1.64 -4.21 1.20
C GLN A 59 -2.86 -3.53 0.54
N LEU A 60 -3.09 -2.24 0.79
CA LEU A 60 -4.18 -1.47 0.18
C LEU A 60 -4.02 -1.35 -1.34
N HIS A 61 -2.78 -1.13 -1.82
CA HIS A 61 -2.44 -1.14 -3.24
C HIS A 61 -2.76 -2.50 -3.89
N CYS A 62 -2.38 -3.60 -3.23
CA CYS A 62 -2.70 -4.95 -3.70
C CYS A 62 -4.21 -5.17 -3.79
N LEU A 63 -4.99 -4.74 -2.79
CA LEU A 63 -6.45 -4.83 -2.82
C LEU A 63 -7.07 -4.02 -3.96
N ALA A 64 -6.63 -2.78 -4.17
CA ALA A 64 -7.06 -1.95 -5.30
C ALA A 64 -6.68 -2.56 -6.65
N GLY A 65 -5.49 -3.19 -6.75
CA GLY A 65 -5.05 -3.93 -7.93
C GLY A 65 -5.92 -5.15 -8.23
N ILE A 66 -6.25 -5.95 -7.21
CA ILE A 66 -7.15 -7.11 -7.34
C ILE A 66 -8.54 -6.66 -7.78
N SER A 67 -9.10 -5.60 -7.17
CA SER A 67 -10.41 -5.08 -7.56
C SER A 67 -10.45 -4.69 -9.05
N ARG A 68 -9.42 -4.01 -9.55
CA ARG A 68 -9.31 -3.67 -10.99
C ARG A 68 -9.19 -4.92 -11.86
N ALA A 69 -8.43 -5.92 -11.42
CA ALA A 69 -8.25 -7.15 -12.17
C ALA A 69 -9.54 -8.00 -12.28
N LEU A 70 -10.44 -7.90 -11.30
CA LEU A 70 -11.74 -8.59 -11.30
C LEU A 70 -12.72 -8.02 -12.34
N THR A 71 -12.58 -6.73 -12.69
CA THR A 71 -13.46 -6.04 -13.65
C THR A 71 -12.78 -5.78 -15.00
N ALA A 72 -11.49 -6.12 -15.14
CA ALA A 72 -10.71 -5.92 -16.35
C ALA A 72 -11.23 -6.76 -17.52
N LYS A 73 -11.58 -6.09 -18.63
CA LYS A 73 -11.99 -6.75 -19.89
C LYS A 73 -10.81 -7.34 -20.66
N ASN A 74 -9.62 -6.74 -20.52
CA ASN A 74 -8.40 -7.16 -21.20
C ASN A 74 -7.35 -7.52 -20.16
N ARG A 75 -7.02 -8.81 -20.07
CA ARG A 75 -5.98 -9.34 -19.19
C ARG A 75 -4.73 -9.64 -19.98
N THR A 76 -3.57 -9.35 -19.39
CA THR A 76 -2.25 -9.68 -19.93
C THR A 76 -1.50 -10.58 -18.95
N THR A 77 -0.54 -11.36 -19.45
CA THR A 77 0.34 -12.20 -18.60
C THR A 77 1.02 -11.38 -17.50
N ALA A 78 1.44 -10.15 -17.82
CA ALA A 78 2.04 -9.24 -16.84
C ALA A 78 1.04 -8.84 -15.74
N SER A 79 -0.20 -8.47 -16.11
CA SER A 79 -1.24 -8.15 -15.14
C SER A 79 -1.61 -9.34 -14.26
N ASP A 80 -1.64 -10.56 -14.83
CA ASP A 80 -1.94 -11.78 -14.09
C ASP A 80 -0.79 -12.14 -13.13
N GLY A 81 0.46 -12.00 -13.57
CA GLY A 81 1.64 -12.18 -12.73
C GLY A 81 1.67 -11.23 -11.54
N HIS A 82 1.32 -9.96 -11.76
CA HIS A 82 1.22 -8.97 -10.68
C HIS A 82 0.09 -9.32 -9.70
N VAL A 83 -1.08 -9.73 -10.18
CA VAL A 83 -2.18 -10.21 -9.30
C VAL A 83 -1.75 -11.44 -8.50
N GLY A 84 -1.04 -12.38 -9.11
CA GLY A 84 -0.47 -13.55 -8.42
C GLY A 84 0.49 -13.15 -7.29
N HIS A 85 1.36 -12.18 -7.53
CA HIS A 85 2.22 -11.59 -6.50
C HIS A 85 1.39 -10.99 -5.35
N CYS A 86 0.40 -10.15 -5.67
CA CYS A 86 -0.48 -9.51 -4.68
C CYS A 86 -1.20 -10.55 -3.80
N LEU A 87 -1.73 -11.61 -4.39
CA LEU A 87 -2.42 -12.69 -3.67
C LEU A 87 -1.46 -13.40 -2.70
N ASN A 88 -0.26 -13.75 -3.14
CA ASN A 88 0.73 -14.39 -2.28
C ASN A 88 1.26 -13.45 -1.17
N TYR A 89 1.37 -12.15 -1.46
CA TYR A 89 1.74 -11.15 -0.46
C TYR A 89 0.66 -11.00 0.62
N LEU A 90 -0.60 -10.84 0.22
CA LEU A 90 -1.73 -10.73 1.15
C LEU A 90 -1.91 -12.00 2.00
N ARG A 91 -1.72 -13.19 1.42
CA ARG A 91 -1.70 -14.46 2.17
C ARG A 91 -0.72 -14.40 3.34
N GLN A 92 0.53 -14.00 3.08
CA GLN A 92 1.57 -13.90 4.11
C GLN A 92 1.24 -12.84 5.16
N VAL A 93 0.65 -11.71 4.75
CA VAL A 93 0.23 -10.65 5.68
C VAL A 93 -0.83 -11.16 6.65
N PHE A 94 -1.84 -11.87 6.15
CA PHE A 94 -2.91 -12.43 6.98
C PHE A 94 -2.37 -13.50 7.94
N GLU A 95 -1.48 -14.38 7.48
CA GLU A 95 -0.81 -15.38 8.32
C GLU A 95 0.06 -14.73 9.40
N CYS A 96 0.77 -13.65 9.08
CA CYS A 96 1.56 -12.89 10.05
C CYS A 96 0.72 -12.17 11.11
N SER A 97 -0.56 -11.92 10.81
CA SER A 97 -1.46 -11.13 11.65
C SER A 97 -2.62 -11.97 12.20
N ALA A 98 -2.51 -13.31 12.13
CA ALA A 98 -3.55 -14.29 12.37
C ALA A 98 -4.60 -13.84 13.42
N ASP A 99 -5.74 -13.37 12.91
CA ASP A 99 -6.87 -12.91 13.71
C ASP A 99 -7.71 -14.12 14.12
N ALA A 100 -7.72 -14.43 15.42
CA ALA A 100 -8.44 -15.57 15.98
C ALA A 100 -9.90 -15.23 16.36
N THR A 101 -10.43 -14.09 15.93
CA THR A 101 -11.84 -13.71 16.14
C THR A 101 -12.76 -14.64 15.34
N GLU A 102 -13.73 -15.25 16.01
CA GLU A 102 -14.75 -16.10 15.37
C GLU A 102 -15.62 -15.27 14.41
N GLU A 103 -15.89 -15.81 13.23
CA GLU A 103 -16.81 -15.22 12.26
C GLU A 103 -18.28 -15.47 12.67
N PRO A 104 -19.19 -14.49 12.49
CA PRO A 104 -20.59 -14.67 12.85
C PRO A 104 -21.28 -15.73 11.96
N VAL A 105 -22.24 -16.45 12.54
CA VAL A 105 -23.07 -17.41 11.79
C VAL A 105 -24.07 -16.67 10.90
N VAL A 106 -23.93 -16.83 9.57
CA VAL A 106 -24.80 -16.19 8.57
C VAL A 106 -25.72 -17.23 7.94
N LYS A 107 -27.03 -16.94 7.86
CA LYS A 107 -27.95 -17.76 7.07
C LYS A 107 -27.55 -17.70 5.60
N VAL A 108 -27.47 -18.86 4.93
CA VAL A 108 -27.11 -18.96 3.49
C VAL A 108 -27.98 -18.07 2.61
N SER A 109 -29.28 -17.95 2.94
CA SER A 109 -30.21 -17.06 2.23
C SER A 109 -29.78 -15.59 2.29
N THR A 110 -29.25 -15.15 3.44
CA THR A 110 -28.76 -13.78 3.65
C THR A 110 -27.46 -13.56 2.90
N LEU A 111 -26.52 -14.53 2.93
CA LEU A 111 -25.28 -14.42 2.18
C LEU A 111 -25.53 -14.35 0.67
N LYS A 112 -26.48 -15.13 0.14
CA LYS A 112 -26.83 -15.09 -1.29
C LYS A 112 -27.52 -13.79 -1.71
N SER A 113 -28.32 -13.19 -0.85
CA SER A 113 -29.07 -11.96 -1.19
C SER A 113 -28.29 -10.68 -0.92
N GLN A 114 -27.45 -10.65 0.13
CA GLN A 114 -26.74 -9.45 0.58
C GLN A 114 -25.23 -9.53 0.36
N GLY A 115 -24.66 -10.73 0.14
CA GLY A 115 -23.22 -10.91 -0.04
C GLY A 115 -22.38 -10.60 1.19
N CYS A 116 -22.99 -10.55 2.38
CA CYS A 116 -22.34 -10.03 3.58
C CYS A 116 -22.82 -10.71 4.88
N ALA A 117 -22.00 -10.61 5.92
CA ALA A 117 -22.28 -11.04 7.28
C ALA A 117 -22.84 -9.89 8.14
N PRO A 118 -23.63 -10.17 9.21
CA PRO A 118 -24.03 -9.15 10.18
C PRO A 118 -22.81 -8.42 10.78
N PRO A 119 -22.95 -7.16 11.23
CA PRO A 119 -21.84 -6.43 11.82
C PRO A 119 -21.25 -7.14 13.05
N PHE A 120 -19.93 -7.09 13.19
CA PHE A 120 -19.22 -7.66 14.32
C PHE A 120 -17.90 -6.93 14.60
N ILE A 121 -17.41 -7.04 15.83
CA ILE A 121 -16.23 -6.29 16.28
C ILE A 121 -14.95 -7.09 16.01
N ARG A 122 -13.94 -6.40 15.48
CA ARG A 122 -12.57 -6.88 15.28
C ARG A 122 -11.61 -6.00 16.08
N GLN A 123 -10.51 -6.59 16.54
CA GLN A 123 -9.42 -5.84 17.15
C GLN A 123 -8.39 -5.47 16.08
N CYS A 124 -8.32 -4.19 15.76
CA CYS A 124 -7.43 -3.63 14.74
C CYS A 124 -6.27 -2.85 15.38
N SER A 125 -5.22 -2.59 14.61
CA SER A 125 -4.23 -1.57 14.97
C SER A 125 -4.76 -0.17 14.68
N ASN A 126 -4.54 0.79 15.57
CA ASN A 126 -4.88 2.18 15.34
C ASN A 126 -4.01 2.78 14.23
N TRP A 127 -4.54 2.81 13.02
CA TRP A 127 -3.85 3.34 11.86
C TRP A 127 -3.68 4.86 11.89
N SER A 128 -4.40 5.59 12.76
CA SER A 128 -4.32 7.07 12.81
C SER A 128 -2.92 7.52 13.21
N THR A 129 -2.32 6.81 14.18
CA THR A 129 -0.92 7.03 14.58
C THR A 129 0.06 6.81 13.42
N LEU A 130 -0.24 5.86 12.53
CA LEU A 130 0.57 5.63 11.34
C LEU A 130 0.39 6.77 10.31
N TYR A 131 -0.83 7.25 10.07
CA TYR A 131 -1.06 8.41 9.21
C TYR A 131 -0.35 9.67 9.70
N ASP A 132 -0.40 9.94 11.01
CA ASP A 132 0.30 11.08 11.62
C ASP A 132 1.80 10.99 11.38
N PHE A 133 2.37 9.80 11.62
CA PHE A 133 3.79 9.55 11.38
C PHE A 133 4.18 9.77 9.91
N ILE A 134 3.40 9.25 8.97
CA ILE A 134 3.67 9.39 7.53
C ILE A 134 3.59 10.85 7.10
N SER A 135 2.57 11.56 7.55
CA SER A 135 2.36 12.98 7.21
C SER A 135 3.52 13.83 7.73
N ALA A 136 3.94 13.60 8.98
CA ALA A 136 5.11 14.27 9.56
C ALA A 136 6.41 13.91 8.81
N ASN A 137 6.59 12.63 8.44
CA ASN A 137 7.76 12.18 7.69
C ASN A 137 7.83 12.81 6.29
N TYR A 138 6.71 12.86 5.59
CA TYR A 138 6.58 13.51 4.28
C TYR A 138 6.93 15.00 4.37
N LEU A 139 6.35 15.71 5.34
CA LEU A 139 6.61 17.14 5.55
C LEU A 139 8.09 17.40 5.87
N ALA A 140 8.68 16.60 6.76
CA ALA A 140 10.09 16.72 7.10
C ALA A 140 11.00 16.50 5.88
N PHE A 141 10.68 15.54 5.03
CA PHE A 141 11.41 15.33 3.78
C PHE A 141 11.21 16.46 2.77
N HIS A 142 9.99 17.01 2.65
CA HIS A 142 9.72 18.16 1.80
C HIS A 142 10.49 19.39 2.25
N GLN A 143 10.51 19.69 3.55
CA GLN A 143 11.32 20.78 4.11
C GLN A 143 12.81 20.57 3.88
N PHE A 144 13.30 19.33 3.99
CA PHE A 144 14.68 18.98 3.66
C PHE A 144 15.00 19.28 2.19
N LYS A 145 14.15 18.86 1.24
CA LYS A 145 14.33 19.18 -0.19
C LYS A 145 14.35 20.69 -0.45
N VAL A 146 13.46 21.46 0.18
CA VAL A 146 13.42 22.92 0.02
C VAL A 146 14.73 23.58 0.48
N LYS A 147 15.33 23.09 1.58
CA LYS A 147 16.58 23.63 2.12
C LYS A 147 17.83 23.19 1.35
N ASN A 148 17.83 21.96 0.84
CA ASN A 148 19.03 21.32 0.30
C ASN A 148 19.03 21.16 -1.23
N GLY A 149 17.97 21.60 -1.93
CA GLY A 149 17.83 21.46 -3.37
C GLY A 149 17.34 20.08 -3.82
N THR A 150 17.45 19.79 -5.12
CA THR A 150 17.11 18.48 -5.69
C THR A 150 18.02 17.41 -5.11
N TRP A 151 17.46 16.57 -4.25
CA TRP A 151 18.19 15.47 -3.65
C TRP A 151 18.24 14.30 -4.64
N SER A 152 19.45 13.92 -5.07
CA SER A 152 19.68 12.70 -5.83
C SER A 152 19.87 11.53 -4.88
N CYS A 153 19.18 10.41 -5.17
CA CYS A 153 19.59 9.10 -4.68
C CYS A 153 20.87 8.66 -5.41
N SER A 154 21.98 9.38 -5.24
CA SER A 154 23.26 8.96 -5.79
C SER A 154 23.91 7.96 -4.85
N ASN A 155 24.34 6.83 -5.41
CA ASN A 155 25.38 6.00 -4.81
C ASN A 155 26.69 6.81 -4.86
N GLU A 156 26.88 7.82 -4.01
CA GLU A 156 28.15 8.55 -4.04
C GLU A 156 29.27 7.61 -3.56
N GLY A 157 30.06 7.17 -4.54
CA GLY A 157 31.16 6.22 -4.38
C GLY A 157 31.29 5.13 -5.45
N ARG A 158 30.90 5.33 -6.72
CA ARG A 158 31.33 4.40 -7.77
C ARG A 158 31.64 5.10 -9.09
N ASP A 159 32.94 5.14 -9.35
CA ASP A 159 33.56 5.29 -10.65
C ASP A 159 32.81 4.40 -11.67
N GLU A 160 32.25 5.03 -12.70
CA GLU A 160 31.54 4.35 -13.78
C GLU A 160 32.56 3.67 -14.68
N THR A 161 32.94 2.44 -14.31
CA THR A 161 33.61 1.53 -15.24
C THR A 161 32.59 0.56 -15.82
N GLU A 162 32.71 0.36 -17.13
CA GLU A 162 31.84 -0.43 -17.99
C GLU A 162 31.63 -1.85 -17.43
N GLY A 163 30.38 -2.18 -17.10
CA GLY A 163 30.01 -3.43 -16.38
C GLY A 163 29.05 -3.24 -15.20
N THR A 164 28.42 -2.08 -15.07
CA THR A 164 27.58 -1.71 -13.91
C THR A 164 26.36 -2.63 -13.73
N PRO A 165 26.17 -3.21 -12.52
CA PRO A 165 24.96 -3.96 -12.19
C PRO A 165 23.74 -3.04 -12.21
N LYS A 166 22.59 -3.61 -12.60
CA LYS A 166 21.27 -2.95 -12.66
C LYS A 166 21.03 -2.04 -11.46
N ARG A 167 20.47 -0.86 -11.75
CA ARG A 167 20.00 0.19 -10.84
C ARG A 167 19.47 -0.41 -9.52
N PRO A 168 19.90 0.04 -8.33
CA PRO A 168 19.37 -0.50 -7.09
C PRO A 168 17.88 -0.16 -6.99
N PRO A 169 17.02 -1.08 -6.50
CA PRO A 169 15.57 -0.87 -6.37
C PRO A 169 15.19 0.42 -5.65
N GLN A 170 16.09 0.93 -4.81
CA GLN A 170 15.92 2.15 -4.04
C GLN A 170 15.94 3.43 -4.88
N ALA A 171 16.64 3.45 -6.01
CA ALA A 171 16.67 4.61 -6.91
C ALA A 171 15.35 4.75 -7.71
N ASP A 172 14.72 3.64 -8.09
CA ASP A 172 13.41 3.67 -8.76
C ASP A 172 12.28 4.08 -7.79
N LEU A 173 12.29 3.53 -6.56
CA LEU A 173 11.40 3.95 -5.48
C LEU A 173 11.59 5.43 -5.11
N CYS A 174 12.80 5.95 -5.30
CA CYS A 174 13.15 7.33 -5.00
C CYS A 174 12.56 8.32 -6.00
N MET A 175 12.54 7.96 -7.28
CA MET A 175 11.91 8.74 -8.34
C MET A 175 10.40 8.84 -8.16
N LEU A 176 9.74 7.74 -7.75
CA LEU A 176 8.30 7.70 -7.42
C LEU A 176 7.91 8.67 -6.29
N SER A 177 8.71 8.70 -5.23
CA SER A 177 8.48 9.61 -4.10
C SER A 177 8.86 11.06 -4.42
N ALA A 178 9.72 11.32 -5.41
CA ALA A 178 10.15 12.67 -5.79
C ALA A 178 9.15 13.38 -6.72
N SER A 179 8.52 12.64 -7.64
CA SER A 179 7.57 13.17 -8.63
C SER A 179 6.17 13.44 -8.06
N GLY A 180 5.82 12.85 -6.90
CA GLY A 180 4.45 12.84 -6.39
C GLY A 180 3.46 12.18 -7.37
N ARG A 181 3.96 11.38 -8.32
CA ARG A 181 3.18 10.71 -9.37
C ARG A 181 3.67 9.27 -9.48
N ASP A 182 2.71 8.34 -9.49
CA ASP A 182 2.95 6.97 -9.89
C ASP A 182 3.60 6.97 -11.28
N SER A 183 4.79 6.39 -11.36
CA SER A 183 5.45 6.17 -12.64
C SER A 183 4.81 4.92 -13.26
N PRO A 184 4.29 4.99 -14.50
CA PRO A 184 3.65 3.84 -15.16
C PRO A 184 4.54 2.60 -15.25
N GLU A 185 5.85 2.77 -15.13
CA GLU A 185 6.87 1.73 -15.29
C GLU A 185 7.39 1.15 -13.97
N ALA A 186 7.03 1.70 -12.81
CA ALA A 186 7.46 1.19 -11.51
C ALA A 186 6.93 -0.20 -11.14
N HIS A 187 5.99 -0.71 -11.94
CA HIS A 187 5.37 -2.03 -11.78
C HIS A 187 5.79 -3.02 -12.88
N VAL A 188 6.81 -2.70 -13.68
CA VAL A 188 7.34 -3.61 -14.70
C VAL A 188 8.57 -4.31 -14.14
N HIS A 189 8.36 -5.50 -13.58
CA HIS A 189 9.40 -6.51 -13.36
C HIS A 189 9.32 -7.58 -14.45
#